data_AF-A0A936TJG7-F1
#
_entry.id   AF-A0A936TJG7-F1
#
_cell.length_a   1.000
_cell.length_b   1.000
_cell.length_c   1.000
_cell.angle_alpha   90.00
_cell.angle_beta   90.00
_cell.angle_gamma   90.00
#
_symmetry.space_group_name_H-M   'P 1'
#
loop_
_entity.id
_entity.type
_entity.pdbx_description
1 polymer ?
#
loop_
_entity_poly.entity_id
_entity_poly.type
_entity_poly.pdbx_seq_one_letter_code
_entity_poly.pdbx_strand_id
1 'polypeptide(L)'
;MKLSSHALRALQELDDTGREAVEQIVRAHIRACRLNGFQPENLERVYQEAIEIIRLEGPPNKDPMAAANKYEPTRRYEQYRSPRAL
;
A
#
# COMPACT_ATOMS: atom_id res chain seq x y z
N MET A 1 14.85 -17.84 -0.45
CA MET A 1 14.15 -17.83 0.86
C MET A 1 13.35 -19.10 1.02
N LYS A 2 13.21 -19.62 2.24
CA LYS A 2 12.26 -20.68 2.55
C LYS A 2 11.06 -20.04 3.25
N LEU A 3 9.91 -20.00 2.58
CA LEU A 3 8.63 -19.70 3.21
C LEU A 3 8.14 -20.93 3.96
N SER A 4 7.31 -20.75 4.99
CA SER A 4 6.62 -21.90 5.60
C SER A 4 5.71 -22.60 4.58
N SER A 5 5.44 -23.88 4.83
CA SER A 5 4.51 -24.67 4.01
C SER A 5 3.12 -24.04 3.95
N HIS A 6 2.67 -23.43 5.05
CA HIS A 6 1.41 -22.71 5.12
C HIS A 6 1.40 -21.48 4.20
N ALA A 7 2.42 -20.61 4.29
CA ALA A 7 2.52 -19.43 3.45
C ALA A 7 2.65 -19.77 1.97
N LEU A 8 3.40 -20.83 1.63
CA LEU A 8 3.50 -21.32 0.26
C LEU A 8 2.16 -21.80 -0.30
N ARG A 9 1.40 -22.56 0.51
CA ARG A 9 0.07 -23.02 0.11
C ARG A 9 -0.88 -21.85 -0.09
N ALA A 10 -0.90 -20.89 0.84
CA ALA A 10 -1.74 -19.70 0.74
C ALA A 10 -1.42 -18.86 -0.51
N LEU A 11 -0.13 -18.77 -0.89
CA LEU A 11 0.30 -18.11 -2.13
C LEU A 11 -0.14 -18.89 -3.38
N GLN A 12 -0.08 -20.23 -3.35
CA GLN A 12 -0.51 -21.09 -4.45
C GLN A 12 -2.02 -21.13 -4.66
N GLU A 13 -2.81 -20.82 -3.64
CA GLU A 13 -4.26 -20.69 -3.72
C GLU A 13 -4.71 -19.41 -4.46
N LEU A 14 -3.81 -18.43 -4.65
CA LEU A 14 -4.09 -17.24 -5.46
C LEU A 14 -3.99 -17.55 -6.96
N ASP A 15 -4.75 -16.80 -7.75
CA ASP A 15 -4.62 -16.78 -9.20
C ASP A 15 -3.30 -16.13 -9.65
N ASP A 16 -2.95 -16.24 -10.93
CA ASP A 16 -1.71 -15.68 -11.48
C ASP A 16 -1.56 -14.18 -11.18
N THR A 17 -2.66 -13.43 -11.35
CA THR A 17 -2.73 -11.99 -11.08
C THR A 17 -2.47 -11.68 -9.61
N GLY A 18 -3.10 -12.44 -8.69
CA GLY A 18 -2.89 -12.28 -7.26
C GLY A 18 -1.45 -12.59 -6.84
N ARG A 19 -0.84 -13.63 -7.43
CA ARG A 19 0.57 -13.98 -7.15
C ARG A 19 1.54 -12.89 -7.60
N GLU A 20 1.36 -12.34 -8.80
CA GLU A 20 2.16 -11.20 -9.27
C GLU A 20 1.99 -9.98 -8.36
N ALA A 21 0.77 -9.70 -7.92
CA ALA A 21 0.48 -8.58 -7.04
C ALA A 21 1.16 -8.72 -5.66
N VAL A 22 1.10 -9.91 -5.06
CA VAL A 22 1.84 -10.21 -3.81
C VAL A 22 3.33 -9.97 -4.01
N GLU A 23 3.90 -10.45 -5.11
CA GLU A 23 5.33 -10.28 -5.39
C GLU A 23 5.70 -8.78 -5.55
N GLN A 24 4.85 -7.99 -6.21
CA GLN A 24 5.05 -6.54 -6.33
C GLN A 24 5.04 -5.84 -4.97
N ILE A 25 4.10 -6.17 -4.09
CA ILE A 25 4.02 -5.61 -2.73
C ILE A 25 5.29 -5.94 -1.95
N VAL A 26 5.71 -7.20 -1.95
CA VAL A 26 6.92 -7.65 -1.24
C VAL A 26 8.17 -6.97 -1.79
N ARG A 27 8.31 -6.85 -3.12
CA ARG A 27 9.44 -6.15 -3.76
C ARG A 27 9.46 -4.67 -3.40
N ALA A 28 8.30 -4.01 -3.39
CA ALA A 28 8.17 -2.61 -3.00
C ALA A 28 8.58 -2.40 -1.53
N HIS A 29 8.14 -3.29 -0.64
CA HIS A 29 8.53 -3.28 0.77
C HIS A 29 10.05 -3.43 0.93
N ILE A 30 10.67 -4.45 0.32
CA ILE A 30 12.12 -4.67 0.36
C ILE A 30 12.89 -3.44 -0.14
N ARG A 31 12.43 -2.84 -1.24
CA ARG A 31 13.01 -1.62 -1.78
C ARG A 31 12.91 -0.46 -0.79
N ALA A 32 11.76 -0.28 -0.15
CA ALA A 32 11.56 0.76 0.86
C ALA A 32 12.47 0.54 2.07
N CYS A 33 12.58 -0.67 2.60
CA CYS A 33 13.51 -1.01 3.68
C CYS A 33 14.95 -0.63 3.31
N ARG A 34 15.39 -1.04 2.12
CA ARG A 34 16.74 -0.76 1.63
C ARG A 34 17.02 0.73 1.49
N LEU A 35 16.07 1.51 0.96
CA LEU A 35 16.20 2.97 0.82
C LEU A 35 16.30 3.68 2.17
N ASN A 36 15.64 3.14 3.20
CA ASN A 36 15.69 3.66 4.55
C ASN A 36 16.83 3.08 5.40
N GLY A 37 17.69 2.23 4.82
CA GLY A 37 18.87 1.69 5.49
C GLY A 37 18.61 0.56 6.48
N PHE A 38 17.44 -0.09 6.45
CA PHE A 38 17.13 -1.24 7.31
C PHE A 38 16.85 -2.51 6.49
N GLN A 39 17.05 -3.68 7.12
CA GLN A 39 16.70 -4.96 6.52
C GLN A 39 15.27 -5.34 6.91
N PRO A 40 14.49 -5.96 6.02
CA PRO A 40 13.18 -6.50 6.38
C PRO A 40 13.36 -7.65 7.38
N GLU A 41 12.95 -7.42 8.63
CA GLU A 41 13.21 -8.34 9.76
C GLU A 41 12.55 -9.71 9.58
N ASN A 42 11.33 -9.75 9.01
CA ASN A 42 10.59 -10.99 8.81
C ASN A 42 9.85 -10.97 7.47
N LEU A 43 10.51 -11.47 6.41
CA LEU A 43 9.90 -11.55 5.09
C LEU A 43 8.73 -12.54 5.03
N GLU A 44 8.69 -13.58 5.86
CA GLU A 44 7.54 -14.48 5.88
C GLU A 44 6.27 -13.74 6.29
N ARG A 45 6.37 -12.90 7.33
CA ARG A 45 5.28 -12.03 7.76
C ARG A 45 4.85 -11.07 6.63
N VAL A 46 5.81 -10.48 5.92
CA VAL A 46 5.51 -9.59 4.77
C VAL A 46 4.72 -10.32 3.68
N TYR A 47 5.08 -11.58 3.38
CA TYR A 47 4.31 -12.39 2.44
C TYR A 47 2.91 -12.70 2.93
N GLN A 48 2.74 -13.04 4.21
CA GLN A 48 1.41 -13.30 4.80
C GLN A 48 0.52 -12.07 4.73
N GLU A 49 1.04 -10.91 5.17
CA GLU A 49 0.31 -9.62 5.11
C GLU A 49 -0.03 -9.26 3.67
N ALA A 50 0.89 -9.43 2.72
CA ALA A 50 0.63 -9.16 1.31
C ALA A 50 -0.46 -10.09 0.74
N ILE A 51 -0.46 -11.39 1.07
CA ILE A 51 -1.52 -12.31 0.67
C ILE A 51 -2.87 -11.89 1.24
N GLU A 52 -2.91 -11.48 2.51
CA GLU A 52 -4.14 -11.00 3.16
C GLU A 52 -4.68 -9.73 2.49
N ILE A 53 -3.82 -8.77 2.17
CA ILE A 53 -4.20 -7.56 1.42
C ILE A 53 -4.86 -7.96 0.10
N ILE A 54 -4.24 -8.84 -0.68
CA ILE A 54 -4.79 -9.27 -1.97
C ILE A 54 -6.11 -10.03 -1.82
N ARG A 55 -6.28 -10.81 -0.75
CA ARG A 55 -7.55 -11.50 -0.47
C ARG A 55 -8.68 -10.54 -0.09
N LEU A 56 -8.38 -9.47 0.64
CA LEU A 56 -9.37 -8.51 1.14
C LEU A 56 -9.69 -7.41 0.12
N GLU A 57 -8.67 -6.84 -0.50
CA GLU A 57 -8.76 -5.65 -1.35
C GLU A 57 -8.74 -6.00 -2.84
N GLY A 58 -8.30 -7.22 -3.19
CA GLY A 58 -8.03 -7.62 -4.57
C GLY A 58 -6.66 -7.15 -5.07
N PRO A 59 -6.27 -7.51 -6.31
CA PRO A 59 -5.05 -7.03 -6.93
C PRO A 59 -5.08 -5.51 -7.09
N PRO A 60 -3.95 -4.82 -6.88
CA PRO A 60 -3.88 -3.37 -6.97
C PRO A 60 -4.34 -2.92 -8.35
N ASN A 61 -5.37 -2.07 -8.37
CA ASN A 61 -5.86 -1.52 -9.62
C ASN A 61 -4.76 -0.64 -10.23
N LYS A 62 -4.41 -0.90 -11.50
CA LYS A 62 -3.31 -0.20 -12.20
C LYS A 62 -3.64 1.27 -12.49
N ASP A 63 -4.85 1.73 -12.19
CA ASP A 63 -5.26 3.11 -12.39
C ASP A 63 -4.50 4.06 -11.46
N PRO A 64 -3.54 4.85 -11.97
CA PRO A 64 -2.77 5.79 -11.16
C PRO A 64 -3.64 6.95 -10.61
N MET A 65 -4.89 7.08 -11.08
CA MET A 65 -5.83 8.11 -10.66
C MET A 65 -6.46 7.86 -9.28
N ALA A 66 -6.50 6.62 -8.79
CA ALA A 66 -7.11 6.33 -7.48
C ALA A 66 -6.21 6.74 -6.29
N ALA A 67 -4.90 6.84 -6.50
CA ALA A 67 -3.92 7.15 -5.45
C ALA A 67 -3.73 8.66 -5.19
N ALA A 68 -4.32 9.53 -6.01
CA ALA A 68 -4.35 10.95 -5.72
C ALA A 68 -5.45 11.21 -4.68
N ASN A 69 -5.13 10.96 -3.41
CA ASN A 69 -5.83 11.60 -2.30
C ASN A 69 -5.70 13.11 -2.55
N LYS A 70 -6.70 13.70 -3.21
CA LYS A 70 -6.73 15.14 -3.51
C LYS A 70 -6.77 15.83 -2.17
N TYR A 71 -5.60 16.24 -1.68
CA TYR A 71 -5.50 17.14 -0.56
C TYR A 71 -6.24 18.41 -0.96
N GLU A 72 -7.47 18.57 -0.49
CA GLU A 72 -8.18 19.83 -0.68
C GLU A 72 -7.49 20.88 0.20
N PRO A 73 -6.95 21.96 -0.39
CA PRO A 73 -6.35 23.03 0.40
C PRO A 73 -7.34 23.53 1.44
N THR A 74 -6.86 23.82 2.65
CA THR A 74 -7.68 24.34 3.75
C THR A 74 -8.60 25.45 3.24
N ARG A 75 -9.92 25.25 3.32
CA ARG A 75 -10.91 26.25 2.91
C ARG A 75 -10.63 27.55 3.66
N ARG A 76 -10.11 28.55 2.94
CA ARG A 76 -9.92 29.90 3.48
C ARG A 76 -11.26 30.60 3.39
N TYR A 77 -12.00 30.62 4.50
CA TYR A 77 -13.19 31.46 4.60
C TYR A 77 -12.78 32.93 4.48
N GLU A 78 -13.54 33.72 3.73
CA GLU A 78 -13.38 35.17 3.77
C GLU A 78 -13.59 35.64 5.20
N GLN A 79 -12.54 36.17 5.80
CA GLN A 79 -12.59 36.72 7.14
C GLN A 79 -13.58 37.90 7.13
N TYR A 80 -14.61 37.83 7.98
CA TYR A 80 -15.64 38.87 8.10
C TYR A 80 -14.99 40.25 8.23
N ARG A 81 -15.24 41.14 7.26
CA ARG A 81 -14.89 42.56 7.38
C ARG A 81 -16.00 43.28 8.13
N SER A 82 -15.67 43.80 9.31
CA SER A 82 -16.60 44.62 10.08
C SER A 82 -16.96 45.91 9.31
N PRO A 83 -18.22 46.37 9.32
CA PRO A 83 -18.69 47.53 8.54
C PRO A 83 -18.06 48.89 8.90
N ARG A 84 -17.14 48.94 9.87
CA ARG A 84 -16.61 50.18 10.45
C ARG A 84 -15.34 50.70 9.76
N ALA A 85 -14.97 50.12 8.62
CA ALA A 85 -13.83 50.54 7.81
C ALA A 85 -14.31 51.13 6.48
N LEU A 86 -14.96 52.30 6.54
CA LEU A 86 -15.14 53.26 5.45
C LEU A 86 -14.87 54.66 5.99
#